data_AF-A0A831L4Y8-F1
#
_entry.id   AF-A0A831L4Y8-F1
#
_cell.length_a   1.000
_cell.length_b   1.000
_cell.length_c   1.000
_cell.angle_alpha   90.00
_cell.angle_beta   90.00
_cell.angle_gamma   90.00
#
_symmetry.space_group_name_H-M   'P 1'
#
loop_
_entity.id
_entity.type
_entity.pdbx_description
1 polymer ?
#
loop_
_entity_poly.entity_id
_entity_poly.type
_entity_poly.pdbx_seq_one_letter_code
_entity_poly.pdbx_strand_id
1 'polypeptide(L)' 'MKTCYLCQKGSVVTGGYSNRIRATKYNPTGKKRKKPNLQWAFLEDGQRKLICSSCHKKMALSKD' A
#
# COMPACT_ATOMS: atom_id res chain seq x y z
N MET A 1 -6.03 -11.15 -6.72
CA MET A 1 -5.09 -10.13 -6.20
C MET A 1 -5.62 -9.61 -4.88
N LYS A 2 -4.83 -9.60 -3.79
CA LYS A 2 -5.32 -9.07 -2.50
C LYS A 2 -5.42 -7.55 -2.59
N THR A 3 -6.56 -6.99 -2.23
CA THR A 3 -6.85 -5.55 -2.22
C THR A 3 -7.39 -5.14 -0.86
N CYS A 4 -7.22 -3.87 -0.51
CA CYS A 4 -7.86 -3.30 0.67
C CYS A 4 -9.38 -3.26 0.45
N TYR A 5 -10.17 -3.77 1.39
CA TYR A 5 -11.63 -3.71 1.32
C TYR A 5 -12.17 -2.26 1.27
N LEU A 6 -11.58 -1.34 2.04
CA LEU A 6 -12.09 0.04 2.18
C LEU A 6 -11.68 0.97 1.03
N CYS A 7 -10.39 0.97 0.67
CA CYS A 7 -9.83 1.92 -0.32
C CYS A 7 -9.39 1.25 -1.62
N GLN A 8 -9.67 -0.04 -1.79
CA GLN A 8 -9.38 -0.84 -2.99
C GLN A 8 -7.89 -0.89 -3.39
N LYS A 9 -6.99 -0.39 -2.54
CA LYS A 9 -5.55 -0.37 -2.77
C LYS A 9 -5.03 -1.78 -3.07
N GLY A 10 -4.52 -1.98 -4.28
CA GLY A 10 -3.94 -3.23 -4.77
C GLY A 10 -2.43 -3.13 -4.99
N SER A 11 -1.83 -4.22 -5.49
CA SER A 11 -0.42 -4.21 -5.89
C SER A 11 -0.22 -3.43 -7.18
N VAL A 12 0.89 -2.68 -7.27
CA VAL A 12 1.29 -1.94 -8.47
C VAL A 12 2.67 -2.39 -8.94
N VAL A 13 2.90 -2.34 -10.26
CA VAL A 13 4.24 -2.53 -10.83
C VAL A 13 4.87 -1.16 -10.98
N THR A 14 6.01 -0.94 -10.32
CA THR A 14 6.74 0.33 -10.41
C THR A 14 8.19 0.09 -10.78
N GLY A 15 8.75 1.01 -11.54
CA GLY A 15 10.21 1.12 -11.72
C GLY A 15 10.81 1.99 -10.63
N GLY A 16 12.07 2.38 -10.83
CA GLY A 16 12.71 3.38 -10.00
C GLY A 16 13.95 3.91 -10.69
N TYR A 17 14.53 4.96 -10.15
CA TYR A 17 15.85 5.44 -10.53
C TYR A 17 16.81 5.18 -9.39
N SER A 18 18.07 4.86 -9.70
CA SER A 18 19.09 4.66 -8.68
C SER A 18 19.75 5.98 -8.33
N ASN A 19 19.94 6.24 -7.03
CA ASN A 19 20.65 7.43 -6.54
C ASN A 19 22.17 7.37 -6.75
N ARG A 20 22.70 6.33 -7.42
CA ARG A 20 24.14 6.16 -7.68
C ARG A 20 24.70 7.16 -8.71
N ILE A 21 23.84 7.74 -9.54
CA ILE A 21 24.22 8.70 -10.58
C ILE A 21 23.39 9.98 -10.40
N ARG A 22 23.93 11.13 -10.85
CA ARG A 22 23.21 12.41 -10.93
C ARG A 22 21.83 12.23 -11.59
N ALA A 23 20.82 12.90 -11.03
CA ALA A 23 19.42 12.81 -11.45
C ALA A 23 19.19 13.16 -12.93
N THR A 24 20.08 13.95 -13.54
CA THR A 24 20.00 14.35 -14.95
C THR A 24 20.48 13.27 -15.92
N LYS A 25 21.20 12.23 -15.45
CA LYS A 25 21.60 11.10 -16.28
C LYS A 25 20.57 9.99 -16.16
N TYR A 26 20.12 9.47 -17.30
CA TYR A 26 19.23 8.30 -17.31
C TYR A 26 19.87 7.12 -16.56
N ASN A 27 19.25 6.71 -15.45
CA ASN A 27 19.71 5.64 -14.56
C ASN A 27 18.54 4.81 -13.99
N PRO A 28 17.73 4.18 -14.85
CA PRO A 28 16.56 3.42 -14.43
C PRO A 28 16.96 2.12 -13.71
N THR A 29 16.02 1.58 -12.94
CA THR A 29 16.10 0.25 -12.32
C THR A 29 14.94 -0.62 -12.84
N GLY A 30 15.12 -1.94 -12.78
CA GLY A 30 14.13 -2.90 -13.24
C GLY A 30 12.77 -2.74 -12.53
N LYS A 31 11.68 -3.01 -13.28
CA LYS A 31 10.32 -2.99 -12.75
C LYS A 31 10.16 -4.05 -11.64
N LYS A 32 9.62 -3.65 -10.49
CA LYS A 32 9.30 -4.54 -9.38
C LYS A 32 7.86 -4.33 -8.93
N ARG A 33 7.20 -5.42 -8.52
CA ARG A 33 5.85 -5.36 -7.96
C ARG A 33 5.92 -4.89 -6.50
N LYS A 34 5.24 -3.81 -6.17
CA LYS A 34 5.03 -3.34 -4.79
C LYS A 34 3.65 -3.78 -4.33
N LYS A 35 3.60 -4.47 -3.19
CA LYS A 35 2.36 -4.92 -2.55
C LYS A 35 2.00 -3.95 -1.41
N PRO A 36 0.72 -3.57 -1.25
CA PRO A 36 0.30 -2.80 -0.10
C PRO A 36 0.42 -3.63 1.17
N ASN A 37 0.69 -2.97 2.30
CA ASN A 37 0.66 -3.61 3.61
C ASN A 37 -0.81 -3.84 4.01
N LEU A 38 -1.31 -5.04 3.72
CA LEU A 38 -2.67 -5.48 4.02
C LEU A 38 -2.68 -6.31 5.30
N GLN A 39 -3.59 -5.97 6.22
CA GLN A 39 -3.76 -6.55 7.54
C GLN A 39 -5.23 -6.96 7.74
N TRP A 40 -5.46 -8.01 8.51
CA TRP A 40 -6.82 -8.39 8.88
C TRP A 40 -7.30 -7.53 10.04
N ALA A 41 -8.51 -6.99 9.94
CA ALA A 41 -9.16 -6.23 10.99
C ALA A 41 -10.64 -6.60 11.09
N PHE A 42 -11.19 -6.44 12.29
CA PHE A 42 -12.64 -6.45 12.48
C PHE A 42 -13.18 -5.05 12.19
N LEU A 43 -14.22 -4.98 11.36
CA LEU A 43 -14.98 -3.76 11.12
C LEU A 43 -16.11 -3.63 12.15
N GLU A 44 -16.77 -2.48 12.17
CA GLU A 44 -17.91 -2.20 13.06
C GLU A 44 -19.06 -3.18 12.85
N ASP A 45 -19.22 -3.68 11.62
CA ASP A 45 -20.18 -4.74 11.27
C ASP A 45 -19.85 -6.13 11.87
N GLY A 46 -18.79 -6.24 12.69
CA GLY A 46 -18.30 -7.50 13.25
C GLY A 46 -17.58 -8.41 12.25
N GLN A 47 -17.54 -8.03 10.97
CA GLN A 47 -16.89 -8.81 9.92
C GLN A 47 -15.36 -8.66 9.94
N ARG A 48 -14.65 -9.77 9.77
CA ARG A 48 -13.20 -9.76 9.55
C ARG A 48 -12.89 -9.51 8.08
N LYS A 49 -12.29 -8.36 7.76
CA LYS A 49 -11.91 -7.98 6.39
C LYS A 49 -10.42 -7.65 6.29
N LEU A 50 -9.89 -7.78 5.08
CA LEU A 50 -8.51 -7.44 4.77
C LEU A 50 -8.44 -5.96 4.36
N ILE A 51 -7.72 -5.14 5.14
CA ILE A 51 -7.59 -3.70 4.92
C ILE A 51 -6.14 -3.27 4.93
N CYS A 52 -5.80 -2.13 4.31
CA CYS A 52 -4.43 -1.62 4.37
C CYS A 52 -4.13 -0.92 5.70
N SER A 53 -2.85 -0.91 6.08
CA SER A 53 -2.39 -0.31 7.35
C SER A 53 -2.78 1.17 7.51
N SER A 54 -2.85 1.94 6.41
CA SER A 54 -3.32 3.34 6.47
C SER A 54 -4.80 3.45 6.82
N CYS A 55 -5.64 2.56 6.29
CA CYS A 55 -7.05 2.51 6.66
C CYS A 55 -7.21 2.02 8.11
N HIS A 56 -6.43 1.02 8.52
CA HIS A 56 -6.43 0.55 9.90
C HIS A 56 -6.14 1.66 10.91
N LYS A 57 -5.14 2.51 10.61
CA LYS A 57 -4.81 3.67 11.46
C LYS A 57 -5.93 4.71 11.50
N LYS A 58 -6.56 5.01 10.36
CA LYS A 58 -7.67 5.98 10.31
C LYS A 58 -8.86 5.56 11.17
N MET A 59 -9.21 4.27 11.17
CA MET A 59 -10.28 3.74 12.03
C MET A 59 -9.97 3.87 13.53
N ALA A 60 -8.70 3.99 13.91
CA ALA A 60 -8.30 4.21 15.30
C ALA A 60 -8.37 5.70 15.71
N LEU A 61 -8.22 6.62 14.75
CA LEU A 61 -8.19 8.07 14.98
C LEU A 61 -9.57 8.74 14.91
N SER A 62 -10.58 8.07 14.34
CA SER A 62 -11.94 8.61 14.20
C SER A 62 -12.86 8.27 15.38
N LYS A 63 -12.30 7.81 16.51
CA LYS A 63 -13.04 7.36 17.70
C LYS A 63 -13.04 8.40 18.84
N ASP A 64 -12.56 9.60 18.55
CA ASP A 64 -12.58 10.77 19.42
C ASP A 64 -13.69 11.72 18.98
#